data_AF-A0A7K8D6R0-F1
#
_entry.id   AF-A0A7K8D6R0-F1
#
_cell.length_a   1.000
_cell.length_b   1.000
_cell.length_c   1.000
_cell.angle_alpha   90.00
_cell.angle_beta   90.00
_cell.angle_gamma   90.00
#
_symmetry.space_group_name_H-M   'P 1'
#
loop_
_entity.id
_entity.type
_entity.pdbx_description
1 polymer ?
#
loop_
_entity_poly.entity_id
_entity_poly.type
_entity_poly.pdbx_seq_one_letter_code
_entity_poly.pdbx_strand_id
1 'polypeptide(L)'
;QPSSLSANLGDMVRITCSGGSSSSNYAWFQQKVPGTAPVTVIYADNKRPSGIPSRFSGSTSGSTATLTITGVQAEDEAVYFCGGWDSSSYAG
;
A
#
# COMPACT_ATOMS: atom_id res chain seq x y z
N GLN A 1 -6.41 8.22 -3.43
CA GLN A 1 -6.17 7.82 -2.03
C GLN A 1 -6.81 8.84 -1.10
N PRO A 2 -7.41 8.44 0.04
CA PRO A 2 -7.93 9.40 1.02
C PRO A 2 -6.81 10.32 1.53
N SER A 3 -7.16 11.57 1.82
CA SER A 3 -6.24 12.58 2.37
C SER A 3 -5.81 12.28 3.80
N SER A 4 -6.70 11.66 4.59
CA SER A 4 -6.42 11.15 5.92
C SER A 4 -7.39 10.03 6.29
N LEU A 5 -6.96 9.15 7.20
CA LEU A 5 -7.78 8.11 7.81
C LEU A 5 -7.44 8.06 9.30
N SER A 6 -8.44 7.79 10.13
CA SER A 6 -8.26 7.55 11.57
C SER A 6 -8.75 6.15 11.92
N ALA A 7 -8.03 5.47 12.81
CA ALA A 7 -8.32 4.12 13.25
C ALA A 7 -7.84 3.95 14.70
N ASN A 8 -8.51 3.11 15.48
CA ASN A 8 -8.07 2.76 16.82
C ASN A 8 -7.05 1.61 16.78
N LEU A 9 -6.33 1.43 17.88
CA LEU A 9 -5.47 0.26 18.06
C LEU A 9 -6.31 -1.02 17.98
N GLY A 10 -5.85 -1.99 17.19
CA GLY A 10 -6.57 -3.25 16.95
C GLY A 10 -7.56 -3.21 15.78
N ASP A 11 -7.89 -2.03 15.24
CA ASP A 11 -8.80 -1.93 14.11
C ASP A 11 -8.21 -2.55 12.83
N MET A 12 -9.10 -2.84 11.88
CA MET A 12 -8.73 -3.12 10.49
C MET A 12 -8.95 -1.87 9.66
N VAL A 13 -7.91 -1.37 8.99
CA VAL A 13 -8.01 -0.23 8.07
C VAL A 13 -7.71 -0.66 6.64
N ARG A 14 -8.42 -0.05 5.69
CA ARG A 14 -8.22 -0.23 4.24
C ARG A 14 -7.90 1.11 3.61
N ILE A 15 -6.72 1.22 3.00
CA ILE A 15 -6.26 2.39 2.27
C ILE A 15 -6.37 2.08 0.78
N THR A 16 -7.08 2.90 0.01
CA THR A 16 -7.29 2.68 -1.42
C THR A 16 -6.47 3.64 -2.26
N CYS A 17 -6.00 3.16 -3.40
CA CYS A 17 -5.28 3.92 -4.40
C CYS A 17 -5.84 3.61 -5.78
N SER A 18 -6.13 4.66 -6.55
CA SER A 18 -6.65 4.56 -7.91
C SER A 18 -5.91 5.56 -8.79
N GLY A 19 -5.80 5.27 -10.08
CA GLY A 19 -5.13 6.16 -11.04
C GLY A 19 -4.22 5.44 -12.05
N GLY A 20 -4.23 4.11 -12.09
CA GLY A 20 -3.55 3.31 -13.12
C GLY A 20 -4.55 2.61 -14.04
N SER A 21 -4.05 1.68 -14.85
CA SER A 21 -4.85 0.80 -15.70
C SER A 21 -5.19 -0.51 -14.97
N SER A 22 -6.10 -1.32 -15.55
CA SER A 22 -6.39 -2.66 -15.02
C SER A 22 -5.23 -3.66 -15.14
N SER A 23 -4.18 -3.30 -15.90
CA SER A 23 -2.94 -4.08 -16.05
C SER A 23 -1.78 -3.52 -15.21
N SER A 24 -2.03 -2.51 -14.38
CA SER A 24 -1.00 -1.95 -13.51
C SER A 24 -0.71 -2.88 -12.34
N ASN A 25 0.58 -3.02 -12.02
CA ASN A 25 1.00 -3.53 -10.72
C ASN A 25 1.15 -2.35 -9.76
N TYR A 26 0.80 -2.55 -8.51
CA TYR A 26 0.93 -1.52 -7.48
C TYR A 26 1.94 -1.89 -6.41
N ALA A 27 2.63 -0.87 -5.90
CA ALA A 27 3.40 -0.92 -4.66
C ALA A 27 2.87 0.09 -3.65
N TRP A 28 3.08 -0.23 -2.38
CA TRP A 28 2.76 0.59 -1.23
C TRP A 28 4.01 0.89 -0.42
N PHE A 29 4.10 2.13 0.03
CA PHE A 29 5.23 2.65 0.80
C PHE A 29 4.74 3.33 2.06
N GLN A 30 5.47 3.17 3.16
CA GLN A 30 5.21 3.80 4.45
C GLN A 30 6.35 4.78 4.76
N GLN A 31 6.00 6.03 5.06
CA GLN A 31 6.93 7.05 5.53
C GLN A 31 6.48 7.53 6.91
N LYS A 32 7.22 7.15 7.94
CA LYS A 32 6.91 7.52 9.34
C LYS A 32 7.35 8.94 9.67
N VAL A 33 8.51 9.35 9.15
CA VAL A 33 9.10 10.66 9.45
C VAL A 33 9.17 11.47 8.15
N PRO A 34 8.55 12.66 8.08
CA PRO A 34 8.68 13.55 6.92
C PRO A 34 10.15 13.80 6.58
N GLY A 35 10.50 13.70 5.29
CA GLY A 35 11.87 13.88 4.80
C GLY A 35 12.77 12.63 4.89
N THR A 36 12.27 11.50 5.39
CA THR A 36 13.00 10.21 5.35
C THR A 36 12.62 9.36 4.15
N ALA A 37 13.47 8.41 3.77
CA ALA A 37 13.17 7.47 2.70
C ALA A 37 11.96 6.58 3.07
N PRO A 38 10.92 6.49 2.22
CA PRO A 38 9.81 5.57 2.45
C PRO A 38 10.26 4.11 2.43
N VAL A 39 9.61 3.28 3.25
CA VAL A 39 9.83 1.82 3.30
C VAL A 39 8.75 1.14 2.48
N THR A 40 9.12 0.23 1.57
CA THR A 40 8.17 -0.59 0.84
C THR A 40 7.47 -1.58 1.78
N VAL A 41 6.14 -1.55 1.84
CA VAL A 41 5.33 -2.48 2.65
C VAL A 41 4.67 -3.56 1.82
N ILE A 42 4.27 -3.24 0.58
CA ILE A 42 3.75 -4.20 -0.41
C ILE A 42 4.31 -3.83 -1.78
N TYR A 43 4.65 -4.82 -2.61
CA TYR A 43 5.05 -4.66 -4.00
C TYR A 43 4.35 -5.72 -4.87
N ALA A 44 4.31 -5.48 -6.19
CA ALA A 44 3.66 -6.40 -7.14
C ALA A 44 2.27 -6.86 -6.65
N ASP A 45 1.43 -5.88 -6.29
CA ASP A 45 0.05 -5.98 -5.81
C ASP A 45 -0.16 -6.62 -4.44
N ASN A 46 0.50 -7.74 -4.14
CA ASN A 46 0.25 -8.53 -2.94
C ASN A 46 1.51 -9.09 -2.27
N LYS A 47 2.69 -8.87 -2.84
CA LYS A 47 3.94 -9.40 -2.28
C LYS A 47 4.40 -8.50 -1.15
N ARG A 48 4.64 -9.10 0.02
CA ARG A 48 5.15 -8.41 1.20
C ARG A 48 6.64 -8.69 1.35
N PRO A 49 7.52 -7.67 1.47
CA PRO A 49 8.94 -7.88 1.73
C PRO A 49 9.19 -8.61 3.06
N SER A 50 10.34 -9.29 3.16
CA SER A 50 10.79 -9.87 4.43
C SER A 50 10.99 -8.78 5.48
N GLY A 51 10.57 -9.05 6.72
CA GLY A 51 10.67 -8.09 7.83
C GLY A 51 9.47 -7.15 7.96
N ILE A 52 8.55 -7.12 6.98
CA ILE A 52 7.28 -6.41 7.12
C ILE A 52 6.26 -7.30 7.85
N PRO A 53 5.57 -6.79 8.90
CA PRO A 53 4.64 -7.57 9.69
C PRO A 53 3.52 -8.24 8.88
N SER A 54 3.07 -9.42 9.33
CA SER A 54 2.05 -10.20 8.64
C SER A 54 0.67 -9.53 8.54
N ARG A 55 0.42 -8.53 9.39
CA ARG A 55 -0.78 -7.69 9.38
C ARG A 55 -0.96 -6.84 8.11
N PHE A 56 0.10 -6.58 7.36
CA PHE A 56 0.03 -5.83 6.11
C PHE A 56 -0.30 -6.76 4.94
N SER A 57 -1.29 -6.42 4.13
CA SER A 57 -1.63 -7.15 2.90
C SER A 57 -2.07 -6.19 1.80
N GLY A 58 -1.80 -6.56 0.56
CA GLY A 58 -2.24 -5.80 -0.62
C GLY A 58 -3.16 -6.62 -1.51
N SER A 59 -4.04 -5.92 -2.22
CA SER A 59 -4.93 -6.49 -3.22
C SER A 59 -5.23 -5.44 -4.29
N THR A 60 -5.43 -5.87 -5.53
CA THR A 60 -5.80 -5.00 -6.64
C THR A 60 -7.07 -5.53 -7.31
N SER A 61 -8.01 -4.64 -7.60
CA SER A 61 -9.25 -4.93 -8.32
C SER A 61 -9.47 -3.86 -9.39
N GLY A 62 -9.36 -4.27 -10.66
CA GLY A 62 -9.34 -3.33 -11.78
C GLY A 62 -8.19 -2.33 -11.63
N SER A 63 -8.50 -1.04 -11.69
CA SER A 63 -7.54 0.06 -11.53
C SER A 63 -7.39 0.58 -10.09
N THR A 64 -7.88 -0.19 -9.10
CA THR A 64 -7.86 0.20 -7.69
C THR A 64 -7.07 -0.81 -6.86
N ALA A 65 -5.99 -0.34 -6.26
CA ALA A 65 -5.23 -1.06 -5.25
C ALA A 65 -5.77 -0.76 -3.85
N THR A 66 -5.69 -1.72 -2.96
CA THR A 66 -6.06 -1.62 -1.55
C THR A 66 -4.96 -2.19 -0.68
N LEU A 67 -4.43 -1.38 0.23
CA LEU A 67 -3.62 -1.83 1.36
C LEU A 67 -4.54 -2.10 2.55
N THR A 68 -4.43 -3.28 3.13
CA THR A 68 -5.13 -3.65 4.36
C THR A 68 -4.12 -3.83 5.49
N ILE A 69 -4.39 -3.18 6.62
CA ILE A 69 -3.63 -3.34 7.87
C ILE A 69 -4.59 -3.91 8.90
N THR A 70 -4.31 -5.13 9.38
CA THR A 70 -5.14 -5.79 10.39
C THR A 70 -4.53 -5.65 11.79
N GLY A 71 -5.32 -5.21 12.77
CA GLY A 71 -4.77 -5.00 14.11
C GLY A 71 -3.78 -3.84 14.13
N VAL A 72 -4.25 -2.65 13.75
CA VAL A 72 -3.47 -1.40 13.72
C VAL A 72 -2.71 -1.22 15.03
N GLN A 73 -1.44 -0.85 14.93
CA GLN A 73 -0.56 -0.57 16.06
C GLN A 73 -0.11 0.90 16.05
N ALA A 74 0.42 1.39 17.17
CA ALA A 74 0.90 2.77 17.28
C ALA A 74 1.99 3.08 16.25
N GLU A 75 2.82 2.09 15.89
CA GLU A 75 3.88 2.27 14.91
C GLU A 75 3.38 2.34 13.46
N ASP A 76 2.09 2.13 13.22
CA ASP A 76 1.45 2.21 11.90
C ASP A 76 0.98 3.63 11.55
N GLU A 77 1.06 4.58 12.50
CA GLU A 77 0.84 6.00 12.24
C GLU A 77 1.95 6.54 11.32
N ALA A 78 1.58 6.81 10.07
CA ALA A 78 2.51 7.19 9.01
C ALA A 78 1.77 7.77 7.81
N VAL A 79 2.53 8.40 6.91
CA VAL A 79 2.04 8.69 5.55
C VAL A 79 2.25 7.45 4.69
N TYR A 80 1.18 7.02 4.02
CA TYR A 80 1.23 5.92 3.07
C TYR A 80 1.17 6.46 1.65
N PHE A 81 1.99 5.92 0.77
CA PHE A 81 2.00 6.24 -0.66
C PHE A 81 1.76 4.97 -1.47
N CYS A 82 1.14 5.14 -2.63
CA CYS A 82 1.02 4.10 -3.63
C CYS A 82 1.68 4.54 -4.93
N GLY A 83 2.22 3.58 -5.68
CA GLY A 83 2.69 3.79 -7.04
C GLY A 83 2.23 2.63 -7.91
N GLY A 84 1.60 2.95 -9.04
CA GLY A 84 1.25 1.98 -10.07
C GLY A 84 2.20 2.08 -11.26
N TRP A 85 2.57 0.95 -11.85
CA TRP A 85 3.23 0.90 -13.16
C TRP A 85 2.54 -0.12 -14.04
N ASP A 86 2.41 0.21 -15.33
CA ASP A 86 1.86 -0.73 -16.30
C ASP A 86 2.83 -1.88 -16.53
N SER A 87 2.32 -3.11 -16.40
CA SER A 87 3.08 -4.31 -16.77
C SER A 87 3.08 -4.59 -18.27
N SER A 88 2.37 -3.77 -19.06
CA SER A 88 2.18 -3.95 -20.50
C SER A 88 3.35 -3.47 -21.38
N SER A 89 4.54 -3.23 -20.84
CA SER A 89 5.73 -2.88 -21.61
C SER A 89 6.44 -4.08 -22.28
N TYR A 90 5.74 -5.20 -22.47
CA TYR A 90 6.09 -6.24 -23.45
C TYR A 90 4.98 -6.40 -24.49
N ALA A 91 4.82 -5.39 -25.34
CA ALA A 91 4.37 -5.61 -26.71
C ALA A 91 5.61 -5.35 -27.58
N GLY A 92 6.08 -6.38 -28.26
CA GLY A 92 7.33 -6.37 -29.04
C GLY A 92 7.32 -5.41 -30.22
#